data_AF-A0A1G3L3K8-F1
#
_entry.id   AF-A0A1G3L3K8-F1
#
_cell.length_a   1.000
_cell.length_b   1.000
_cell.length_c   1.000
_cell.angle_alpha   90.00
_cell.angle_beta   90.00
_cell.angle_gamma   90.00
#
_symmetry.space_group_name_H-M   'P 1'
#
loop_
_entity.id
_entity.type
_entity.pdbx_description
1 polymer ?
#
loop_
_entity_poly.entity_id
_entity_poly.type
_entity_poly.pdbx_seq_one_letter_code
_entity_poly.pdbx_strand_id
1 'polypeptide(L)' 'MLPYERVQVLNMSNGVRLETYVIKGERGSGIICLNGPAARLGYTGDEVVIIAYALMDENEAKNHKPNVVFVDKKNKIV' A
#
# COMPACT_ATOMS: atom_id res chain seq x y z
N MET A 1 -1.18 -7.51 4.73
CA MET A 1 0.13 -6.94 4.41
C MET A 1 1.19 -7.52 5.32
N LEU A 2 2.12 -8.27 4.75
CA LEU A 2 3.29 -8.89 5.37
C LEU A 2 4.58 -8.28 4.77
N PRO A 3 5.72 -8.29 5.50
CA PRO A 3 7.01 -7.99 4.90
C PRO A 3 7.26 -8.86 3.66
N TYR A 4 7.80 -8.26 2.61
CA TYR A 4 8.09 -8.87 1.31
C TYR A 4 6.85 -9.27 0.47
N GLU A 5 5.63 -8.98 0.93
CA GLU A 5 4.42 -9.20 0.14
C GLU A 5 4.36 -8.26 -1.07
N ARG A 6 3.92 -8.78 -2.22
CA ARG A 6 3.68 -7.97 -3.44
C ARG A 6 2.47 -7.08 -3.24
N VAL A 7 2.62 -5.80 -3.57
CA VAL A 7 1.57 -4.78 -3.48
C VAL A 7 1.51 -3.94 -4.75
N GLN A 8 0.34 -3.41 -5.06
CA GLN A 8 0.17 -2.35 -6.05
C GLN A 8 0.02 -1.01 -5.33
N VAL A 9 0.78 0.00 -5.76
CA VAL A 9 0.70 1.37 -5.24
C VAL A 9 0.09 2.27 -6.30
N LEU A 10 -1.02 2.92 -5.95
CA LEU A 10 -1.75 3.85 -6.78
C LEU A 10 -1.49 5.26 -6.27
N ASN A 11 -0.83 6.09 -7.06
CA ASN A 11 -0.57 7.46 -6.69
C ASN A 11 -1.74 8.35 -7.16
N MET A 12 -2.49 8.89 -6.20
CA MET A 12 -3.67 9.70 -6.46
C MET A 12 -3.32 11.09 -7.01
N SER A 13 -2.08 11.54 -6.80
CA SER A 13 -1.62 12.88 -7.18
C SER A 13 -1.20 12.95 -8.64
N ASN A 14 -0.71 11.85 -9.22
CA ASN A 14 -0.19 11.81 -10.59
C ASN A 14 -0.75 10.67 -11.47
N GLY A 15 -1.59 9.80 -10.92
CA GLY A 15 -2.22 8.69 -11.63
C GLY A 15 -1.31 7.48 -11.91
N VAL A 16 -0.05 7.50 -11.48
CA VAL A 16 0.88 6.38 -11.67
C VAL A 16 0.43 5.16 -10.87
N ARG A 17 0.53 3.99 -11.50
CA ARG A 17 0.26 2.68 -10.90
C ARG A 17 1.52 1.84 -11.03
N LEU A 18 2.02 1.31 -9.92
CA LEU A 18 3.21 0.48 -9.91
C LEU A 18 3.01 -0.76 -9.04
N GLU A 19 3.70 -1.84 -9.38
CA GLU A 19 3.79 -3.04 -8.54
C GLU A 19 5.16 -3.09 -7.87
N THR A 20 5.17 -3.41 -6.59
CA THR A 20 6.38 -3.52 -5.78
C THR A 20 6.15 -4.46 -4.60
N TYR A 21 7.01 -4.44 -3.59
CA TYR A 21 6.89 -5.25 -2.39
C TYR A 21 7.06 -4.41 -1.11
N VAL A 22 6.53 -4.93 0.00
CA VAL A 22 6.56 -4.26 1.30
C VAL A 22 7.94 -4.40 1.96
N ILE A 23 8.50 -3.28 2.41
CA ILE A 23 9.64 -3.23 3.34
C ILE A 23 9.12 -2.74 4.69
N LYS A 24 9.45 -3.45 5.77
CA LYS A 24 8.97 -3.12 7.12
C LYS A 24 9.61 -1.83 7.63
N GLY A 25 8.79 -0.82 7.89
CA GLY A 25 9.20 0.43 8.56
C GLY A 25 9.15 0.34 10.09
N GLU A 26 9.68 1.38 10.74
CA GLU A 26 9.62 1.53 12.20
C GLU A 26 8.16 1.71 12.67
N ARG A 27 7.76 0.95 13.70
CA ARG A 27 6.40 0.99 14.25
C ARG A 27 6.11 2.38 14.81
N GLY A 28 4.94 2.93 14.46
CA GLY A 28 4.49 4.21 14.98
C GLY A 28 5.13 5.42 14.31
N SER A 29 6.06 5.26 13.36
CA SER A 29 6.63 6.38 12.60
C SER A 29 5.63 7.02 11.64
N GLY A 30 4.71 6.21 11.06
CA GLY A 30 3.87 6.65 9.95
C GLY A 30 4.63 6.73 8.63
N ILE A 31 5.81 6.12 8.51
CA ILE A 31 6.63 6.20 7.31
C ILE A 31 5.96 5.48 6.12
N ILE A 32 5.87 6.19 4.99
CA ILE A 32 5.59 5.64 3.67
C ILE A 32 6.70 6.14 2.76
N CYS A 33 7.49 5.23 2.21
CA CYS A 33 8.67 5.58 1.43
C CYS A 33 8.75 4.73 0.16
N LEU A 34 8.76 5.40 -1.00
CA LEU A 34 9.06 4.78 -2.29
C LEU A 34 10.57 4.75 -2.49
N ASN A 35 11.14 3.55 -2.50
CA ASN A 35 12.59 3.36 -2.62
C ASN A 35 13.00 2.94 -4.03
N GLY A 36 14.27 3.18 -4.38
CA GLY A 36 14.85 2.72 -5.65
C GLY A 36 14.13 3.29 -6.86
N PRO A 37 13.87 2.49 -7.92
CA PRO A 37 13.18 2.96 -9.13
C PRO A 37 11.79 3.56 -8.86
N ALA A 38 11.09 3.09 -7.82
CA ALA A 38 9.77 3.61 -7.45
C ALA A 38 9.82 5.07 -6.95
N ALA A 39 10.98 5.54 -6.44
CA ALA A 39 11.16 6.92 -6.01
C ALA A 39 10.99 7.94 -7.15
N ARG A 40 11.10 7.51 -8.42
CA ARG A 40 10.87 8.37 -9.59
C ARG A 40 9.37 8.55 -9.92
N LEU A 41 8.50 7.82 -9.25
CA LEU A 41 7.07 7.69 -9.57
C LEU A 41 6.15 8.36 -8.53
N GLY A 42 6.72 8.98 -7.51
CA GLY A 42 6.00 9.76 -6.52
C GLY A 42 6.93 10.62 -5.68
N TYR A 43 6.38 11.67 -5.09
CA TYR A 43 7.11 12.62 -4.26
C TYR A 43 6.55 12.66 -2.83
N THR A 44 7.34 13.19 -1.89
CA THR A 44 6.85 13.39 -0.52
C THR A 44 5.63 14.31 -0.54
N GLY A 45 4.56 13.89 0.11
CA GLY A 45 3.28 14.62 0.14
C GLY A 45 2.23 14.07 -0.82
N ASP A 46 2.62 13.23 -1.79
CA ASP A 46 1.66 12.54 -2.65
C ASP A 46 0.79 11.58 -1.83
N GLU A 47 -0.52 11.61 -2.09
CA GLU A 47 -1.44 10.62 -1.53
C GLU A 47 -1.40 9.33 -2.36
N VAL A 48 -1.32 8.19 -1.66
CA VAL A 48 -1.26 6.87 -2.30
C VAL A 48 -2.25 5.90 -1.68
N VAL A 49 -2.73 4.96 -2.50
CA VAL A 49 -3.48 3.77 -2.05
C VAL A 49 -2.59 2.56 -2.27
N ILE A 50 -2.43 1.72 -1.23
CA ILE A 50 -1.62 0.50 -1.28
C ILE A 50 -2.54 -0.70 -1.19
N ILE A 51 -2.48 -1.58 -2.19
CA ILE A 51 -3.36 -2.75 -2.32
C ILE A 51 -2.53 -4.02 -2.30
N ALA A 52 -2.89 -4.94 -1.42
CA ALA A 52 -2.41 -6.31 -1.43
C ALA A 52 -3.53 -7.22 -1.98
N TYR A 53 -3.18 -8.13 -2.88
CA TYR A 53 -4.11 -9.08 -3.48
C TYR A 53 -3.80 -10.49 -2.98
N ALA A 54 -4.84 -11.30 -2.83
CA ALA A 54 -4.72 -12.72 -2.54
C ALA A 54 -5.38 -13.53 -3.66
N LEU A 55 -4.81 -14.71 -3.92
CA LEU A 55 -5.51 -15.74 -4.69
C LEU A 55 -6.34 -16.54 -3.71
N MET A 56 -7.59 -16.79 -4.09
CA MET A 56 -8.58 -17.50 -3.30
C MET A 56 -9.37 -18.39 -4.24
N ASP A 57 -9.90 -19.50 -3.72
CA ASP A 57 -10.94 -20.21 -4.45
C ASP A 57 -12.27 -19.45 -4.44
N GLU A 58 -13.24 -19.91 -5.23
CA GLU A 58 -14.53 -19.23 -5.38
C GLU A 58 -15.31 -19.12 -4.06
N ASN A 59 -15.25 -20.14 -3.21
CA ASN A 59 -16.00 -20.17 -1.95
C ASN A 59 -15.35 -19.25 -0.90
N GLU A 60 -14.02 -19.23 -0.85
CA GLU A 60 -13.24 -18.29 -0.06
C GLU A 60 -13.51 -16.86 -0.51
N ALA A 61 -13.44 -16.58 -1.81
CA ALA A 61 -13.63 -15.24 -2.38
C ALA A 61 -15.03 -14.66 -2.11
N LYS A 62 -16.09 -15.47 -2.21
CA LYS A 62 -17.47 -15.04 -1.90
C LYS A 62 -17.65 -14.56 -0.46
N ASN A 63 -16.90 -15.13 0.47
CA ASN A 63 -16.99 -14.82 1.89
C ASN A 63 -15.89 -13.88 2.37
N HIS A 64 -14.92 -13.54 1.50
CA HIS A 64 -13.80 -12.70 1.86
C HIS A 64 -14.25 -11.28 2.15
N LYS A 65 -13.84 -10.77 3.32
CA LYS A 65 -13.97 -9.36 3.69
C LYS A 65 -12.58 -8.74 3.63
N PRO A 66 -12.33 -7.77 2.73
CA PRO A 66 -11.02 -7.14 2.65
C PRO A 66 -10.74 -6.34 3.92
N ASN A 67 -9.48 -6.33 4.34
CA ASN A 67 -9.02 -5.45 5.39
C ASN A 67 -8.79 -4.06 4.80
N VAL A 68 -9.55 -3.08 5.26
CA VAL A 68 -9.44 -1.67 4.85
C VAL A 68 -8.95 -0.85 6.03
N VAL A 69 -7.87 -0.09 5.82
CA VAL A 69 -7.28 0.78 6.84
C VAL A 69 -7.29 2.21 6.30
N PHE A 70 -7.99 3.10 7.01
CA PHE A 70 -7.94 4.53 6.76
C PHE A 70 -6.89 5.15 7.67
N VAL A 71 -6.22 6.19 7.15
CA VAL A 71 -5.24 6.94 7.92
C VAL A 71 -5.43 8.44 7.75
N ASP A 72 -4.97 9.21 8.73
CA ASP A 72 -4.89 10.66 8.66
C ASP A 72 -3.70 11.15 7.82
N LYS A 73 -3.52 12.48 7.73
CA LYS A 73 -2.41 13.14 7.03
C LYS A 73 -1.02 12.83 7.62
N LYS A 74 -0.94 12.21 8.80
CA LYS A 74 0.30 11.76 9.46
C LYS A 74 0.44 10.25 9.44
N ASN A 75 -0.34 9.57 8.59
CA ASN A 75 -0.38 8.12 8.44
C ASN A 75 -0.71 7.38 9.76
N LYS A 76 -1.55 7.97 10.60
CA LYS A 76 -2.12 7.34 11.81
C LYS A 76 -3.50 6.81 11.52
N ILE A 77 -3.80 5.62 12.04
CA ILE A 77 -5.09 4.95 11.82
C ILE A 77 -6.23 5.81 12.40
N VAL A 78 -7.32 5.92 11.63
CA VAL A 78 -8.58 6.58 12.00
C VAL A 78 -9.78 5.65 11.84
#